data_AF-A0A0P9QLY2-F1
#
_entry.id   AF-A0A0P9QLY2-F1
#
_cell.length_a   1.000
_cell.length_b   1.000
_cell.length_c   1.000
_cell.angle_alpha   90.00
_cell.angle_beta   90.00
_cell.angle_gamma   90.00
#
_symmetry.space_group_name_H-M   'P 1'
#
loop_
_entity.id
_entity.type
_entity.pdbx_description
1 polymer ?
#
loop_
_entity_poly.entity_id
_entity_poly.type
_entity_poly.pdbx_seq_one_letter_code
_entity_poly.pdbx_strand_id
1 'polypeptide(L)'
;MNLRAFVSFGFICLLLAGLGINALFKMEGLHQSAERLQNDWLPSVRQAGRVNTAGLLYRLDARRFVMDDDRRSPESMNKLTGLKNSLLQEADTYGPLVSSPEEEEAYRKVKADASAYIAKIDELVELSKNKSDSELFAFIRDVTSPQAKALQASIEKLIEVNIKGAEQSGLVADRNYQSGLTVTMTLIILAIIITLIVATLFTRSIAKPVKALLESTRRIAEGDLRTTVEINGADELTELQKASAAMLSNLKGTIQHISDASGLLASAAEEMSSITQDSTQGMQRQTQETEQAATAVNQMTAAIEEVARNAVAASSSTQACEKSAQTGQDCVGQTITALEKLSHTVDRTGTEVEGLANQAQSIAKVVDVIRAIAEQTNQPAGAQRRHRSGAGWRTGPWVCGGCR
;
A
#
# COMPACT_ATOMS: atom_id res chain seq x y z
N MET A 1 11.01 -9.45 -15.00
CA MET A 1 10.73 -10.87 -14.65
C MET A 1 10.79 -11.73 -15.89
N ASN A 2 10.28 -11.24 -17.02
CA ASN A 2 10.19 -11.97 -18.28
C ASN A 2 11.55 -12.44 -18.81
N LEU A 3 12.59 -11.61 -18.79
CA LEU A 3 13.87 -12.00 -19.41
C LEU A 3 14.59 -13.13 -18.67
N ARG A 4 14.64 -13.11 -17.33
CA ARG A 4 15.31 -14.15 -16.54
C ARG A 4 14.60 -15.50 -16.66
N ALA A 5 13.27 -15.50 -16.53
CA ALA A 5 12.48 -16.72 -16.68
C ALA A 5 12.57 -17.25 -18.11
N PHE A 6 12.46 -16.38 -19.12
CA PHE A 6 12.57 -16.78 -20.53
C PHE A 6 13.94 -17.38 -20.86
N VAL A 7 15.04 -16.76 -20.43
CA VAL A 7 16.39 -17.30 -20.63
C VAL A 7 16.57 -18.64 -19.93
N SER A 8 16.06 -18.76 -18.70
CA SER A 8 16.14 -19.98 -17.89
C SER A 8 15.40 -21.17 -18.52
N PHE A 9 14.12 -20.97 -18.87
CA PHE A 9 13.32 -22.01 -19.52
C PHE A 9 13.78 -22.27 -20.96
N GLY A 10 14.22 -21.22 -21.68
CA GLY A 10 14.76 -21.33 -23.02
C GLY A 10 15.97 -22.26 -23.08
N PHE A 11 16.89 -22.15 -22.12
CA PHE A 11 18.08 -23.02 -22.08
C PHE A 11 17.71 -24.49 -21.83
N ILE A 12 16.74 -24.75 -20.95
CA ILE A 12 16.25 -26.11 -20.67
C ILE A 12 15.56 -26.69 -21.91
N CYS A 13 14.72 -25.93 -22.58
CA CYS A 13 14.08 -26.36 -23.82
C CYS A 13 15.09 -26.66 -24.93
N LEU A 14 16.14 -25.84 -25.06
CA LEU A 14 17.20 -26.05 -26.05
C LEU A 14 17.99 -27.33 -25.75
N LEU A 15 18.28 -27.62 -24.49
CA LEU A 15 18.92 -28.89 -24.09
C LEU A 15 18.02 -30.10 -24.35
N LEU A 16 16.72 -30.01 -24.07
CA LEU A 16 15.77 -31.08 -24.38
C LEU A 16 15.66 -31.33 -25.89
N ALA A 17 15.61 -30.26 -26.68
CA ALA A 17 15.64 -30.37 -28.14
C ALA A 17 16.94 -31.03 -28.62
N GLY A 18 18.10 -30.63 -28.06
CA GLY A 18 19.39 -31.24 -28.38
C GLY A 18 19.46 -32.73 -28.03
N LEU A 19 18.92 -33.13 -26.87
CA LEU A 19 18.79 -34.54 -26.48
C LEU A 19 17.91 -35.33 -27.47
N GLY A 20 16.75 -34.78 -27.83
CA GLY A 20 15.83 -35.40 -28.79
C GLY A 20 16.46 -35.57 -30.17
N ILE A 21 17.12 -34.53 -30.68
CA ILE A 21 17.82 -34.56 -31.97
C ILE A 21 18.95 -35.59 -31.96
N ASN A 22 19.75 -35.65 -30.90
CA ASN A 22 20.81 -36.65 -30.76
C ASN A 22 20.23 -38.08 -30.76
N ALA A 23 19.15 -38.32 -30.02
CA ALA A 23 18.50 -39.62 -29.98
C ALA A 23 18.00 -40.06 -31.37
N LEU A 24 17.35 -39.15 -32.12
CA LEU A 24 16.87 -39.41 -33.48
C LEU A 24 18.02 -39.76 -34.43
N PHE A 25 19.10 -38.98 -34.44
CA PHE A 25 20.26 -39.26 -35.30
C PHE A 25 20.93 -40.60 -34.98
N LYS A 26 21.02 -40.97 -33.69
CA LYS A 26 21.61 -42.24 -33.28
C LYS A 26 20.71 -43.43 -33.62
N MET A 27 19.40 -43.28 -33.46
CA MET A 27 18.42 -44.30 -33.89
C MET A 27 18.45 -44.53 -35.40
N GLU A 28 18.58 -43.46 -36.20
CA GLU A 28 18.70 -43.56 -37.66
C GLU A 28 19.94 -44.37 -38.07
N GLY A 29 21.10 -44.09 -37.46
CA GLY A 29 22.33 -44.86 -37.75
C GLY A 29 22.25 -46.33 -37.34
N LEU A 30 21.55 -46.64 -36.25
CA LEU A 30 21.26 -48.01 -35.83
C LEU A 30 20.29 -48.69 -36.81
N HIS A 31 19.25 -47.99 -37.24
CA HIS A 31 18.26 -48.49 -38.19
C HIS A 31 18.92 -48.84 -39.54
N GLN A 32 19.74 -47.95 -40.09
CA GLN A 32 20.47 -48.21 -41.34
C GLN A 32 21.42 -49.40 -41.25
N SER A 33 22.08 -49.59 -40.09
CA SER A 33 22.97 -50.73 -39.89
C SER A 33 22.19 -52.05 -39.80
N ALA A 34 21.02 -52.03 -39.16
CA ALA A 34 20.11 -53.17 -39.10
C ALA A 34 19.52 -53.49 -40.48
N GLU A 35 19.13 -52.47 -41.24
CA GLU A 35 18.59 -52.62 -42.60
C GLU A 35 19.61 -53.28 -43.54
N ARG A 36 20.87 -52.81 -43.55
CA ARG A 36 21.94 -53.45 -44.33
C ARG A 36 22.17 -54.90 -43.94
N LEU A 37 22.13 -55.20 -42.64
CA LEU A 37 22.30 -56.58 -42.18
C LEU A 37 21.14 -57.48 -42.64
N GLN A 38 19.91 -56.98 -42.57
CA GLN A 38 18.70 -57.73 -42.91
C GLN A 38 18.49 -57.88 -44.42
N ASN A 39 18.75 -56.83 -45.19
CA ASN A 39 18.40 -56.74 -46.61
C ASN A 39 19.57 -57.02 -47.55
N ASP A 40 20.81 -56.78 -47.12
CA ASP A 40 22.00 -56.96 -47.96
C ASP A 40 22.81 -58.18 -47.50
N TRP A 41 23.44 -58.09 -46.33
CA TRP A 41 24.48 -59.05 -45.95
C TRP A 41 23.96 -60.45 -45.63
N LEU A 42 22.91 -60.57 -44.80
CA LEU A 42 22.39 -61.89 -44.39
C LEU A 42 21.79 -62.67 -45.58
N PRO A 43 20.99 -62.06 -46.48
CA PRO A 43 20.56 -62.71 -47.72
C PRO A 43 21.74 -63.15 -48.59
N SER A 44 22.75 -62.31 -48.80
CA SER A 44 23.95 -62.64 -49.58
C SER A 44 24.72 -63.83 -49.02
N VAL A 45 25.02 -63.84 -47.71
CA VAL A 45 25.70 -64.99 -47.08
C VAL A 45 24.91 -66.29 -47.27
N ARG A 46 23.58 -66.23 -47.04
CA ARG A 46 22.70 -67.40 -47.21
C ARG A 46 22.68 -67.88 -48.66
N GLN A 47 22.60 -66.97 -49.62
CA GLN A 47 22.54 -67.31 -51.04
C GLN A 47 23.90 -67.84 -51.56
N ALA A 48 25.02 -67.25 -51.15
CA ALA A 48 26.34 -67.79 -51.43
C ALA A 48 26.53 -69.19 -50.84
N GLY A 49 25.95 -69.46 -49.66
CA GLY A 49 25.88 -70.82 -49.09
C GLY A 49 25.10 -71.81 -49.96
N ARG A 50 24.04 -71.37 -50.64
CA ARG A 50 23.31 -72.20 -51.62
C ARG A 50 24.13 -72.48 -52.86
N VAL A 51 24.83 -71.46 -53.40
CA VAL A 51 25.78 -71.62 -54.51
C VAL A 51 26.87 -72.63 -54.14
N ASN A 52 27.44 -72.52 -52.94
CA ASN A 52 28.42 -73.47 -52.41
C ASN A 52 27.86 -74.90 -52.39
N THR A 53 26.65 -75.08 -51.87
CA THR A 53 26.00 -76.39 -51.78
C THR A 53 25.73 -76.99 -53.17
N ALA A 54 25.19 -76.19 -54.10
CA ALA A 54 24.94 -76.61 -55.47
C ALA A 54 26.25 -76.98 -56.20
N GLY A 55 27.32 -76.20 -55.99
CA GLY A 55 28.65 -76.48 -56.54
C GLY A 55 29.25 -77.78 -56.00
N LEU A 56 29.13 -78.03 -54.70
CA LEU A 56 29.59 -79.27 -54.07
C LEU A 56 28.79 -80.49 -54.53
N LEU A 57 27.46 -80.38 -54.64
CA LEU A 57 26.61 -81.46 -55.16
C LEU A 57 26.93 -81.77 -56.62
N TYR A 58 27.09 -80.74 -57.46
CA TYR A 58 27.49 -80.91 -58.86
C TYR A 58 28.87 -81.56 -58.97
N ARG A 59 29.83 -81.15 -58.14
CA ARG A 59 31.17 -81.77 -58.08
C ARG A 59 31.14 -83.22 -57.62
N LEU A 60 30.34 -83.53 -56.61
CA LEU A 60 30.19 -84.88 -56.08
C LEU A 60 29.62 -85.81 -57.16
N ASP A 61 28.54 -85.38 -57.83
CA ASP A 61 27.88 -86.18 -58.84
C ASP A 61 28.71 -86.32 -60.12
N ALA A 62 29.46 -85.28 -60.51
CA ALA A 62 30.43 -85.38 -61.61
C ALA A 62 31.53 -86.42 -61.34
N ARG A 63 31.94 -86.62 -60.08
CA ARG A 63 32.88 -87.70 -59.72
C ARG A 63 32.20 -89.06 -59.69
N ARG A 64 30.97 -89.14 -59.13
CA ARG A 64 30.16 -90.36 -59.13
C ARG A 64 29.89 -90.85 -60.54
N PHE A 65 29.66 -89.94 -61.49
CA PHE A 65 29.44 -90.24 -62.90
C PHE A 65 30.56 -91.10 -63.50
N VAL A 66 31.83 -90.88 -63.12
CA VAL A 66 32.95 -91.70 -63.61
C VAL A 66 33.07 -93.04 -62.88
N MET A 67 32.45 -93.18 -61.71
CA MET A 67 32.44 -94.42 -60.92
C MET A 67 31.21 -95.30 -61.19
N ASP A 68 30.22 -94.80 -61.93
CA ASP A 68 28.97 -95.50 -62.19
C ASP A 68 29.10 -96.37 -63.46
N ASP A 69 28.72 -97.64 -63.36
CA ASP A 69 28.72 -98.56 -64.51
C ASP A 69 27.65 -98.16 -65.54
N ASP A 70 26.55 -97.54 -65.09
CA ASP A 70 25.46 -97.06 -65.95
C ASP A 70 25.48 -95.53 -66.13
N ARG A 71 26.69 -94.95 -66.20
CA ARG A 71 26.89 -93.51 -66.36
C ARG A 71 26.26 -92.92 -67.63
N ARG A 72 25.97 -93.75 -68.64
CA ARG A 72 25.35 -93.33 -69.90
C ARG A 72 23.83 -93.41 -69.88
N SER A 73 23.23 -93.87 -68.79
CA SER A 73 21.79 -93.87 -68.65
C SER A 73 21.23 -92.45 -68.76
N PRO A 74 20.01 -92.30 -69.30
CA PRO A 74 19.30 -91.02 -69.29
C PRO A 74 19.16 -90.45 -67.87
N GLU A 75 19.01 -91.31 -66.84
CA GLU A 75 18.88 -90.89 -65.45
C GLU A 75 20.15 -90.18 -64.94
N SER A 76 21.32 -90.80 -65.09
CA SER A 76 22.61 -90.22 -64.70
C SER A 76 22.89 -88.91 -65.42
N MET A 77 22.63 -88.85 -66.72
CA MET A 77 22.83 -87.65 -67.54
C MET A 77 21.87 -86.50 -67.15
N ASN A 78 20.60 -86.82 -66.91
CA ASN A 78 19.60 -85.84 -66.49
C ASN A 78 19.91 -85.29 -65.10
N LYS A 79 20.38 -86.13 -64.18
CA LYS A 79 20.77 -85.72 -62.84
C LYS A 79 21.95 -84.74 -62.86
N LEU A 80 23.00 -85.06 -63.60
CA LEU A 80 24.17 -84.20 -63.74
C LEU A 80 23.80 -82.85 -64.39
N THR A 81 22.95 -82.89 -65.41
CA THR A 81 22.41 -81.68 -66.07
C THR A 81 21.54 -80.85 -65.13
N GLY A 82 20.71 -81.49 -64.32
CA GLY A 82 19.89 -80.82 -63.30
C GLY A 82 20.73 -80.10 -62.25
N LEU A 83 21.82 -80.73 -61.78
CA LEU A 83 22.76 -80.12 -60.83
C LEU A 83 23.55 -78.96 -61.45
N LYS A 84 23.96 -79.09 -62.73
CA LYS A 84 24.56 -77.98 -63.51
C LYS A 84 23.62 -76.77 -63.55
N ASN A 85 22.36 -77.00 -63.91
CA ASN A 85 21.37 -75.93 -64.00
C ASN A 85 21.07 -75.31 -62.63
N SER A 86 21.02 -76.13 -61.56
CA SER A 86 20.86 -75.64 -60.19
C SER A 86 22.03 -74.73 -59.77
N LEU A 87 23.27 -75.10 -60.07
CA LEU A 87 24.44 -74.26 -59.79
C LEU A 87 24.34 -72.91 -60.52
N LEU A 88 24.02 -72.91 -61.81
CA LEU A 88 23.86 -71.69 -62.60
C LEU A 88 22.71 -70.82 -62.06
N GLN A 89 21.57 -71.43 -61.75
CA GLN A 89 20.40 -70.73 -61.23
C GLN A 89 20.66 -70.09 -59.86
N GLU A 90 21.29 -70.81 -58.92
CA GLU A 90 21.62 -70.26 -57.61
C GLU A 90 22.66 -69.12 -57.73
N ALA A 91 23.61 -69.23 -58.67
CA ALA A 91 24.58 -68.18 -58.97
C ALA A 91 23.91 -66.95 -59.63
N ASP A 92 22.95 -67.13 -60.52
CA ASP A 92 22.21 -66.01 -61.12
C ASP A 92 21.28 -65.32 -60.11
N THR A 93 20.67 -66.10 -59.21
CA THR A 93 19.82 -65.59 -58.12
C THR A 93 20.60 -64.73 -57.12
N TYR A 94 21.92 -64.89 -57.05
CA TYR A 94 22.80 -64.04 -56.24
C TYR A 94 22.92 -62.60 -56.79
N GLY A 95 22.88 -62.42 -58.11
CA GLY A 95 23.22 -61.14 -58.76
C GLY A 95 22.49 -59.90 -58.21
N PRO A 96 21.16 -59.96 -57.95
CA PRO A 96 20.43 -58.83 -57.36
C PRO A 96 20.82 -58.45 -55.93
N LEU A 97 21.56 -59.31 -55.21
CA LEU A 97 21.95 -59.08 -53.82
C LEU A 97 23.30 -58.34 -53.70
N VAL A 98 24.00 -58.12 -54.82
CA VAL A 98 25.29 -57.44 -54.80
C VAL A 98 25.12 -56.00 -54.34
N SER A 99 25.81 -55.67 -53.24
CA SER A 99 25.66 -54.40 -52.52
C SER A 99 26.95 -53.57 -52.48
N SER A 100 28.09 -54.14 -52.89
CA SER A 100 29.39 -53.46 -52.86
C SER A 100 30.31 -53.78 -54.06
N PRO A 101 31.27 -52.91 -54.40
CA PRO A 101 32.22 -53.18 -55.50
C PRO A 101 33.11 -54.41 -55.27
N GLU A 102 33.53 -54.68 -54.03
CA GLU A 102 34.35 -55.86 -53.69
C GLU A 102 33.54 -57.15 -53.83
N GLU A 103 32.26 -57.12 -53.43
CA GLU A 103 31.33 -58.23 -53.62
C GLU A 103 31.05 -58.49 -55.10
N GLU A 104 30.87 -57.44 -55.91
CA GLU A 104 30.66 -57.55 -57.36
C GLU A 104 31.84 -58.24 -58.05
N GLU A 105 33.09 -57.89 -57.67
CA GLU A 105 34.28 -58.56 -58.20
C GLU A 105 34.33 -60.04 -57.83
N ALA A 106 34.07 -60.36 -56.55
CA ALA A 106 34.01 -61.75 -56.07
C ALA A 106 32.90 -62.54 -56.77
N TYR A 107 31.73 -61.94 -56.97
CA TYR A 107 30.59 -62.54 -57.65
C TYR A 107 30.91 -62.87 -59.11
N ARG A 108 31.49 -61.92 -59.86
CA ARG A 108 31.93 -62.16 -61.24
C ARG A 108 32.94 -63.30 -61.32
N LYS A 109 33.85 -63.38 -60.36
CA LYS A 109 34.83 -64.48 -60.29
C LYS A 109 34.14 -65.82 -60.08
N VAL A 110 33.14 -65.91 -59.20
CA VAL A 110 32.31 -67.12 -59.03
C VAL A 110 31.64 -67.53 -60.34
N LYS A 111 31.04 -66.59 -61.08
CA LYS A 111 30.41 -66.92 -62.38
C LYS A 111 31.42 -67.43 -63.40
N ALA A 112 32.60 -66.81 -63.46
CA ALA A 112 33.67 -67.21 -64.37
C ALA A 112 34.22 -68.60 -64.04
N ASP A 113 34.54 -68.86 -62.77
CA ASP A 113 35.07 -70.14 -62.31
C ASP A 113 34.01 -71.26 -62.39
N ALA A 114 32.72 -70.94 -62.19
CA ALA A 114 31.62 -71.87 -62.38
C ALA A 114 31.49 -72.29 -63.85
N SER A 115 31.53 -71.31 -64.76
CA SER A 115 31.48 -71.56 -66.20
C SER A 115 32.69 -72.38 -66.68
N ALA A 116 33.88 -72.07 -66.18
CA ALA A 116 35.10 -72.80 -66.50
C ALA A 116 35.05 -74.25 -65.98
N TYR A 117 34.55 -74.47 -64.76
CA TYR A 117 34.39 -75.80 -64.21
C TYR A 117 33.34 -76.61 -64.98
N ILE A 118 32.17 -76.03 -65.25
CA ILE A 118 31.11 -76.64 -66.06
C ILE A 118 31.64 -77.06 -67.43
N ALA A 119 32.39 -76.20 -68.13
CA ALA A 119 32.96 -76.53 -69.43
C ALA A 119 33.89 -77.76 -69.37
N LYS A 120 34.64 -77.94 -68.27
CA LYS A 120 35.48 -79.12 -68.06
C LYS A 120 34.70 -80.36 -67.67
N ILE A 121 33.55 -80.23 -67.03
CA ILE A 121 32.64 -81.36 -66.82
C ILE A 121 31.95 -81.75 -68.12
N ASP A 122 31.56 -80.81 -68.97
CA ASP A 122 31.01 -81.11 -70.30
C ASP A 122 32.05 -81.87 -71.16
N GLU A 123 33.33 -81.47 -71.10
CA GLU A 123 34.44 -82.20 -71.73
C GLU A 123 34.63 -83.61 -71.15
N LEU A 124 34.53 -83.77 -69.83
CA LEU A 124 34.58 -85.08 -69.16
C LEU A 124 33.44 -86.00 -69.63
N VAL A 125 32.22 -85.46 -69.75
CA VAL A 125 31.05 -86.20 -70.25
C VAL A 125 31.28 -86.66 -71.68
N GLU A 126 31.85 -85.83 -72.55
CA GLU A 126 32.16 -86.23 -73.93
C GLU A 126 33.26 -87.31 -73.99
N LEU A 127 34.33 -87.16 -73.20
CA LEU A 127 35.41 -88.15 -73.10
C LEU A 127 34.90 -89.50 -72.59
N SER A 128 33.89 -89.51 -71.71
CA SER A 128 33.30 -90.74 -71.15
C SER A 128 32.69 -91.68 -72.20
N LYS A 129 32.42 -91.19 -73.42
CA LYS A 129 31.92 -92.00 -74.54
C LYS A 129 32.97 -92.97 -75.09
N ASN A 130 34.24 -92.58 -75.08
CA ASN A 130 35.30 -93.27 -75.81
C ASN A 130 36.55 -93.60 -74.99
N LYS A 131 36.66 -93.12 -73.74
CA LYS A 131 37.84 -93.28 -72.89
C LYS A 131 37.65 -94.33 -71.80
N SER A 132 38.76 -94.92 -71.36
CA SER A 132 38.79 -95.84 -70.23
C SER A 132 38.63 -95.12 -68.89
N ASP A 133 38.17 -95.84 -67.86
CA ASP A 133 38.00 -95.28 -66.52
C ASP A 133 39.29 -94.66 -65.97
N SER A 134 40.44 -95.30 -66.21
CA SER A 134 41.76 -94.79 -65.80
C SER A 134 42.07 -93.41 -66.40
N GLU A 135 41.75 -93.21 -67.69
CA GLU A 135 41.91 -91.92 -68.36
C GLU A 135 40.95 -90.85 -67.82
N LEU A 136 39.70 -91.24 -67.51
CA LEU A 136 38.71 -90.33 -66.92
C LEU A 136 39.10 -89.92 -65.49
N PHE A 137 39.64 -90.85 -64.68
CA PHE A 137 40.17 -90.53 -63.36
C PHE A 137 41.36 -89.57 -63.43
N ALA A 138 42.28 -89.77 -64.38
CA ALA A 138 43.37 -88.84 -64.62
C ALA A 138 42.85 -87.45 -65.00
N PHE A 139 41.85 -87.38 -65.89
CA PHE A 139 41.21 -86.11 -66.27
C PHE A 139 40.52 -85.44 -65.07
N ILE A 140 39.85 -86.19 -64.19
CA ILE A 140 39.29 -85.64 -62.96
C ILE A 140 40.38 -85.06 -62.05
N ARG A 141 41.49 -85.80 -61.87
CA ARG A 141 42.59 -85.39 -60.97
C ARG A 141 43.28 -84.13 -61.48
N ASP A 142 43.62 -84.12 -62.77
CA ASP A 142 44.53 -83.13 -63.35
C ASP A 142 43.81 -81.94 -63.99
N VAL A 143 42.55 -82.11 -64.42
CA VAL A 143 41.80 -81.07 -65.16
C VAL A 143 40.55 -80.63 -64.43
N THR A 144 39.68 -81.50 -63.91
CA THR A 144 38.43 -81.00 -63.30
C THR A 144 38.62 -80.59 -61.83
N SER A 145 39.48 -81.28 -61.09
CA SER A 145 39.70 -81.02 -59.66
C SER A 145 40.35 -79.66 -59.35
N PRO A 146 41.33 -79.15 -60.12
CA PRO A 146 41.86 -77.80 -59.90
C PRO A 146 40.79 -76.72 -60.16
N GLN A 147 39.93 -76.90 -61.16
CA GLN A 147 38.86 -75.98 -61.53
C GLN A 147 37.76 -75.98 -60.47
N ALA A 148 37.43 -77.16 -59.93
CA ALA A 148 36.55 -77.27 -58.78
C ALA A 148 37.11 -76.58 -57.53
N LYS A 149 38.43 -76.62 -57.32
CA LYS A 149 39.09 -75.90 -56.22
C LYS A 149 39.08 -74.39 -56.45
N ALA A 150 39.28 -73.92 -57.69
CA ALA A 150 39.20 -72.50 -58.03
C ALA A 150 37.79 -71.96 -57.77
N LEU A 151 36.76 -72.67 -58.26
CA LEU A 151 35.36 -72.34 -57.97
C LEU A 151 35.08 -72.31 -56.47
N GLN A 152 35.48 -73.34 -55.73
CA GLN A 152 35.32 -73.39 -54.28
C GLN A 152 35.96 -72.17 -53.59
N ALA A 153 37.20 -71.84 -53.94
CA ALA A 153 37.92 -70.70 -53.39
C ALA A 153 37.24 -69.35 -53.73
N SER A 154 36.69 -69.20 -54.93
CA SER A 154 35.94 -68.00 -55.31
C SER A 154 34.64 -67.85 -54.52
N ILE A 155 33.93 -68.95 -54.24
CA ILE A 155 32.70 -68.94 -53.43
C ILE A 155 33.03 -68.64 -51.97
N GLU A 156 34.07 -69.26 -51.42
CA GLU A 156 34.56 -68.96 -50.07
C GLU A 156 34.95 -67.48 -49.93
N LYS A 157 35.60 -66.92 -50.95
CA LYS A 157 35.94 -65.50 -50.98
C LYS A 157 34.69 -64.62 -50.98
N LEU A 158 33.68 -64.96 -51.78
CA LEU A 158 32.40 -64.25 -51.81
C LEU A 158 31.69 -64.28 -50.45
N ILE A 159 31.66 -65.44 -49.79
CA ILE A 159 31.12 -65.58 -48.42
C ILE A 159 31.92 -64.71 -47.43
N GLU A 160 33.25 -64.75 -47.51
CA GLU A 160 34.14 -63.98 -46.62
C GLU A 160 33.89 -62.47 -46.73
N VAL A 161 33.74 -61.94 -47.96
CA VAL A 161 33.46 -60.51 -48.20
C VAL A 161 32.15 -60.09 -47.51
N ASN A 162 31.10 -60.91 -47.64
CA ASN A 162 29.80 -60.60 -47.04
C ASN A 162 29.80 -60.73 -45.52
N ILE A 163 30.50 -61.73 -44.96
CA ILE A 163 30.67 -61.86 -43.51
C ILE A 163 31.43 -60.65 -42.96
N LYS A 164 32.50 -60.20 -43.63
CA LYS A 164 33.24 -58.99 -43.26
C LYS A 164 32.37 -57.73 -43.33
N GLY A 165 31.56 -57.58 -44.37
CA GLY A 165 30.60 -56.47 -44.51
C GLY A 165 29.55 -56.45 -43.38
N ALA A 166 29.02 -57.62 -43.02
CA ALA A 166 28.09 -57.80 -41.90
C ALA A 166 28.74 -57.41 -40.56
N GLU A 167 29.95 -57.90 -40.29
CA GLU A 167 30.70 -57.61 -39.06
C GLU A 167 31.02 -56.11 -38.95
N GLN A 168 31.47 -55.48 -40.04
CA GLN A 168 31.72 -54.03 -40.07
C GLN A 168 30.44 -53.23 -39.80
N SER A 169 29.30 -53.64 -40.37
CA SER A 169 28.01 -53.00 -40.10
C SER A 169 27.62 -53.14 -38.63
N GLY A 170 27.89 -54.29 -38.02
CA GLY A 170 27.71 -54.51 -36.57
C GLY A 170 28.60 -53.61 -35.71
N LEU A 171 29.88 -53.45 -36.07
CA LEU A 171 30.82 -52.55 -35.37
C LEU A 171 30.40 -51.07 -35.48
N VAL A 172 29.89 -50.65 -36.63
CA VAL A 172 29.35 -49.29 -36.82
C VAL A 172 28.11 -49.09 -35.94
N ALA A 173 27.21 -50.07 -35.89
CA ALA A 173 26.04 -50.04 -35.01
C ALA A 173 26.43 -49.91 -33.53
N ASP A 174 27.38 -50.73 -33.06
CA ASP A 174 27.86 -50.71 -31.68
C ASP A 174 28.53 -49.37 -31.33
N ARG A 175 29.41 -48.84 -32.20
CA ARG A 175 30.02 -47.51 -32.00
C ARG A 175 28.97 -46.41 -31.93
N ASN A 176 27.96 -46.46 -32.81
CA ASN A 176 26.86 -45.50 -32.78
C ASN A 176 26.07 -45.58 -31.48
N TYR A 177 25.81 -46.79 -30.99
CA TYR A 177 25.14 -47.03 -29.71
C TYR A 177 25.96 -46.48 -28.52
N GLN A 178 27.24 -46.87 -28.39
CA GLN A 178 28.10 -46.43 -27.28
C GLN A 178 28.35 -44.92 -27.29
N SER A 179 28.61 -44.35 -28.47
CA SER A 179 28.71 -42.89 -28.63
C SER A 179 27.39 -42.20 -28.26
N GLY A 180 26.25 -42.78 -28.67
CA GLY A 180 24.93 -42.29 -28.33
C GLY A 180 24.67 -42.25 -26.83
N LEU A 181 24.99 -43.35 -26.11
CA LEU A 181 24.90 -43.40 -24.64
C LEU A 181 25.79 -42.34 -23.99
N THR A 182 27.04 -42.23 -24.41
CA THR A 182 28.02 -41.29 -23.84
C THR A 182 27.56 -39.84 -23.98
N VAL A 183 27.17 -39.44 -25.20
CA VAL A 183 26.67 -38.07 -25.48
C VAL A 183 25.38 -37.80 -24.72
N THR A 184 24.44 -38.76 -24.69
CA THR A 184 23.17 -38.62 -23.98
C THR A 184 23.39 -38.44 -22.48
N MET A 185 24.25 -39.26 -21.86
CA MET A 185 24.58 -39.14 -20.44
C MET A 185 25.26 -37.81 -20.12
N THR A 186 26.17 -37.34 -20.97
CA THR A 186 26.82 -36.04 -20.78
C THR A 186 25.81 -34.89 -20.86
N LEU A 187 24.88 -34.93 -21.82
CA LEU A 187 23.81 -33.94 -21.93
C LEU A 187 22.84 -33.98 -20.74
N ILE A 188 22.49 -35.16 -20.22
CA ILE A 188 21.66 -35.28 -19.01
C ILE A 188 22.36 -34.66 -17.79
N ILE A 189 23.63 -35.00 -17.55
CA ILE A 189 24.40 -34.45 -16.43
C ILE A 189 24.51 -32.92 -16.56
N LEU A 190 24.81 -32.42 -17.76
CA LEU A 190 24.88 -30.98 -18.02
C LEU A 190 23.53 -30.30 -17.79
N ALA A 191 22.42 -30.91 -18.21
CA ALA A 191 21.07 -30.40 -17.97
C ALA A 191 20.73 -30.34 -16.47
N ILE A 192 21.12 -31.34 -15.69
CA ILE A 192 20.93 -31.34 -14.22
C ILE A 192 21.74 -30.19 -13.60
N ILE A 193 23.01 -30.04 -13.96
CA ILE A 193 23.87 -28.97 -13.42
C ILE A 193 23.30 -27.60 -13.75
N ILE A 194 22.90 -27.36 -15.00
CA ILE A 194 22.32 -26.10 -15.43
C ILE A 194 20.98 -25.85 -14.72
N THR A 195 20.15 -26.87 -14.55
CA THR A 195 18.88 -26.75 -13.82
C THR A 195 19.12 -26.36 -12.36
N LEU A 196 20.12 -26.93 -11.69
CA LEU A 196 20.49 -26.56 -10.32
C LEU A 196 21.02 -25.12 -10.25
N ILE A 197 21.85 -24.69 -11.20
CA ILE A 197 22.34 -23.31 -11.28
C ILE A 197 21.18 -22.34 -11.48
N VAL A 198 20.32 -22.62 -12.46
CA VAL A 198 19.13 -21.80 -12.75
C VAL A 198 18.19 -21.75 -11.53
N ALA A 199 17.91 -22.89 -10.90
CA ALA A 199 17.06 -22.96 -9.73
C ALA A 199 17.62 -22.11 -8.57
N THR A 200 18.92 -22.22 -8.27
CA THR A 200 19.56 -21.44 -7.21
C THR A 200 19.56 -19.93 -7.52
N LEU A 201 19.81 -19.53 -8.77
CA LEU A 201 19.71 -18.14 -9.21
C LEU A 201 18.28 -17.61 -9.13
N PHE A 202 17.29 -18.41 -9.53
CA PHE A 202 15.87 -18.06 -9.47
C PHE A 202 15.40 -17.90 -8.02
N THR A 203 15.75 -18.83 -7.14
CA THR A 203 15.44 -18.74 -5.71
C THR A 203 16.06 -17.49 -5.08
N ARG A 204 17.32 -17.17 -5.40
CA ARG A 204 18.00 -15.99 -4.86
C ARG A 204 17.46 -14.67 -5.42
N SER A 205 17.10 -14.63 -6.69
CA SER A 205 16.68 -13.39 -7.36
C SER A 205 15.18 -13.08 -7.23
N ILE A 206 14.33 -14.10 -7.03
CA ILE A 206 12.87 -13.92 -6.98
C ILE A 206 12.30 -14.42 -5.66
N ALA A 207 12.47 -15.69 -5.32
CA ALA A 207 11.80 -16.27 -4.16
C ALA A 207 12.22 -15.60 -2.83
N LYS A 208 13.52 -15.32 -2.65
CA LYS A 208 14.03 -14.69 -1.43
C LYS A 208 13.55 -13.23 -1.29
N PRO A 209 13.67 -12.34 -2.29
CA PRO A 209 13.17 -10.96 -2.15
C PRO A 209 11.65 -10.87 -2.04
N VAL A 210 10.89 -11.74 -2.71
CA VAL A 210 9.43 -11.83 -2.52
C VAL A 210 9.09 -12.21 -1.08
N LYS A 211 9.78 -13.20 -0.49
CA LYS A 211 9.56 -13.60 0.89
C LYS A 211 9.90 -12.46 1.88
N ALA A 212 10.99 -11.74 1.65
CA ALA A 212 11.38 -10.59 2.47
C ALA A 212 10.37 -9.42 2.39
N LEU A 213 9.85 -9.14 1.19
CA LEU A 213 8.81 -8.14 0.99
C LEU A 213 7.49 -8.55 1.66
N LEU A 214 7.12 -9.84 1.59
CA LEU A 214 5.95 -10.37 2.27
C LEU A 214 6.05 -10.22 3.79
N GLU A 215 7.20 -10.55 4.38
CA GLU A 215 7.46 -10.39 5.81
C GLU A 215 7.38 -8.92 6.25
N SER A 216 7.98 -8.02 5.47
CA SER A 216 7.91 -6.58 5.70
C SER A 216 6.47 -6.07 5.65
N THR A 217 5.71 -6.48 4.64
CA THR A 217 4.30 -6.10 4.47
C THR A 217 3.43 -6.63 5.60
N ARG A 218 3.69 -7.85 6.10
CA ARG A 218 3.00 -8.41 7.26
C ARG A 218 3.24 -7.60 8.53
N ARG A 219 4.48 -7.18 8.79
CA ARG A 219 4.79 -6.29 9.93
C ARG A 219 4.09 -4.94 9.83
N ILE A 220 3.99 -4.37 8.62
CA ILE A 220 3.22 -3.14 8.38
C ILE A 220 1.74 -3.36 8.71
N ALA A 221 1.16 -4.49 8.27
CA ALA A 221 -0.23 -4.84 8.56
C ALA A 221 -0.50 -5.06 10.06
N GLU A 222 0.49 -5.53 10.81
CA GLU A 222 0.44 -5.67 12.28
C GLU A 222 0.67 -4.33 13.02
N GLY A 223 0.91 -3.22 12.30
CA GLY A 223 1.08 -1.88 12.85
C GLY A 223 2.53 -1.49 13.18
N ASP A 224 3.51 -2.37 12.93
CA ASP A 224 4.93 -2.06 13.16
C ASP A 224 5.54 -1.30 11.98
N LEU A 225 5.33 0.02 11.96
CA LEU A 225 5.87 0.90 10.93
C LEU A 225 7.39 1.08 11.02
N ARG A 226 8.08 0.60 12.06
CA ARG A 226 9.54 0.73 12.20
C ARG A 226 10.30 -0.18 11.23
N THR A 227 9.63 -1.15 10.61
CA THR A 227 10.24 -1.98 9.59
C THR A 227 10.74 -1.14 8.40
N THR A 228 11.59 -1.74 7.58
CA THR A 228 12.08 -1.13 6.33
C THR A 228 11.82 -2.09 5.18
N VAL A 229 11.50 -1.54 4.01
CA VAL A 229 11.37 -2.33 2.79
C VAL A 229 12.70 -2.27 2.07
N GLU A 230 13.41 -3.40 2.04
CA GLU A 230 14.66 -3.50 1.27
C GLU A 230 14.36 -3.44 -0.22
N ILE A 231 14.96 -2.46 -0.91
CA ILE A 231 14.85 -2.29 -2.36
C ILE A 231 16.14 -2.81 -2.97
N ASN A 232 16.04 -3.92 -3.71
CA ASN A 232 17.18 -4.56 -4.34
C ASN A 232 16.83 -4.98 -5.78
N GLY A 233 17.69 -4.62 -6.73
CA GLY A 233 17.54 -4.98 -8.15
C GLY A 233 17.13 -3.81 -9.04
N ALA A 234 16.65 -4.15 -10.23
CA ALA A 234 16.21 -3.20 -11.27
C ALA A 234 15.07 -3.80 -12.12
N ASP A 235 14.25 -4.67 -11.53
CA ASP A 235 13.17 -5.36 -12.21
C ASP A 235 11.79 -4.97 -11.62
N GLU A 236 10.74 -5.57 -12.14
CA GLU A 236 9.35 -5.35 -11.75
C GLU A 236 9.10 -5.67 -10.27
N LEU A 237 9.93 -6.55 -9.66
CA LEU A 237 9.88 -6.80 -8.22
C LEU A 237 10.50 -5.63 -7.45
N THR A 238 11.56 -5.00 -7.97
CA THR A 238 12.11 -3.76 -7.41
C THR A 238 11.10 -2.61 -7.50
N GLU A 239 10.35 -2.48 -8.59
CA GLU A 239 9.28 -1.48 -8.70
C GLU A 239 8.16 -1.73 -7.66
N LEU A 240 7.81 -3.00 -7.41
CA LEU A 240 6.89 -3.36 -6.33
C LEU A 240 7.46 -2.99 -4.94
N GLN A 241 8.74 -3.27 -4.69
CA GLN A 241 9.41 -2.88 -3.44
C GLN A 241 9.40 -1.36 -3.23
N LYS A 242 9.68 -0.58 -4.28
CA LYS A 242 9.61 0.90 -4.23
C LYS A 242 8.20 1.38 -3.92
N ALA A 243 7.18 0.82 -4.56
CA ALA A 243 5.80 1.17 -4.30
C ALA A 243 5.39 0.85 -2.85
N SER A 244 5.77 -0.32 -2.32
CA SER A 244 5.54 -0.68 -0.91
C SER A 244 6.30 0.22 0.06
N ALA A 245 7.53 0.64 -0.27
CA ALA A 245 8.28 1.59 0.55
C ALA A 245 7.62 2.98 0.58
N ALA A 246 7.12 3.46 -0.55
CA ALA A 246 6.36 4.71 -0.63
C ALA A 246 5.06 4.64 0.20
N MET A 247 4.34 3.51 0.13
CA MET A 247 3.17 3.26 0.98
C MET A 247 3.52 3.34 2.47
N LEU A 248 4.60 2.69 2.92
CA LEU A 248 5.07 2.76 4.30
C LEU A 248 5.43 4.19 4.72
N SER A 249 6.11 4.95 3.86
CA SER A 249 6.45 6.35 4.13
C SER A 249 5.20 7.21 4.32
N ASN A 250 4.19 7.02 3.47
CA ASN A 250 2.93 7.75 3.58
C ASN A 250 2.18 7.37 4.87
N LEU A 251 2.14 6.08 5.24
CA LEU A 251 1.56 5.67 6.53
C LEU A 251 2.25 6.34 7.72
N LYS A 252 3.60 6.38 7.74
CA LYS A 252 4.35 7.08 8.79
C LYS A 252 4.00 8.56 8.87
N GLY A 253 3.94 9.24 7.73
CA GLY A 253 3.55 10.65 7.65
C GLY A 253 2.16 10.89 8.23
N THR A 254 1.18 10.06 7.86
CA THR A 254 -0.19 10.15 8.40
C THR A 254 -0.22 9.97 9.92
N ILE A 255 0.51 8.98 10.47
CA ILE A 255 0.58 8.77 11.92
C ILE A 255 1.26 9.95 12.64
N GLN A 256 2.31 10.53 12.05
CA GLN A 256 2.94 11.72 12.61
C GLN A 256 1.97 12.90 12.66
N HIS A 257 1.24 13.16 11.57
CA HIS A 257 0.23 14.22 11.54
C HIS A 257 -0.88 14.02 12.58
N ILE A 258 -1.32 12.77 12.79
CA ILE A 258 -2.29 12.45 13.85
C ILE A 258 -1.69 12.73 15.23
N SER A 259 -0.43 12.36 15.46
CA SER A 259 0.27 12.63 16.73
C SER A 259 0.40 14.13 17.00
N ASP A 260 0.79 14.91 16.00
CA ASP A 260 0.94 16.36 16.10
C ASP A 260 -0.42 17.04 16.39
N ALA A 261 -1.46 16.65 15.65
CA ALA A 261 -2.83 17.11 15.89
C ALA A 261 -3.34 16.75 17.29
N SER A 262 -3.02 15.56 17.79
CA SER A 262 -3.39 15.13 19.15
C SER A 262 -2.65 15.96 20.20
N GLY A 263 -1.39 16.31 19.97
CA GLY A 263 -0.61 17.19 20.85
C GLY A 263 -1.19 18.61 20.91
N LEU A 264 -1.55 19.20 19.76
CA LEU A 264 -2.23 20.50 19.70
C LEU A 264 -3.58 20.46 20.43
N LEU A 265 -4.34 19.39 20.26
CA LEU A 265 -5.61 19.21 20.96
C LEU A 265 -5.43 19.12 22.48
N ALA A 266 -4.40 18.42 22.95
CA ALA A 266 -4.08 18.33 24.37
C ALA A 266 -3.72 19.71 24.96
N SER A 267 -2.86 20.49 24.28
CA SER A 267 -2.52 21.84 24.71
C SER A 267 -3.74 22.78 24.72
N ALA A 268 -4.59 22.71 23.70
CA ALA A 268 -5.83 23.50 23.66
C ALA A 268 -6.80 23.10 24.80
N ALA A 269 -6.84 21.83 25.18
CA ALA A 269 -7.63 21.37 26.31
C ALA A 269 -7.09 21.88 27.66
N GLU A 270 -5.77 21.93 27.84
CA GLU A 270 -5.13 22.54 29.02
C GLU A 270 -5.42 24.04 29.12
N GLU A 271 -5.31 24.77 28.01
CA GLU A 271 -5.66 26.20 27.94
C GLU A 271 -7.14 26.43 28.27
N MET A 272 -8.04 25.64 27.68
CA MET A 272 -9.48 25.68 27.99
C MET A 272 -9.76 25.41 29.46
N SER A 273 -9.06 24.44 30.07
CA SER A 273 -9.18 24.15 31.50
C SER A 273 -8.75 25.35 32.35
N SER A 274 -7.66 26.04 31.98
CA SER A 274 -7.21 27.26 32.65
C SER A 274 -8.22 28.39 32.53
N ILE A 275 -8.73 28.66 31.31
CA ILE A 275 -9.74 29.69 31.06
C ILE A 275 -11.03 29.41 31.85
N THR A 276 -11.43 28.14 31.93
CA THR A 276 -12.61 27.72 32.70
C THR A 276 -12.42 27.96 34.19
N GLN A 277 -11.23 27.70 34.73
CA GLN A 277 -10.88 27.99 36.12
C GLN A 277 -10.95 29.50 36.41
N ASP A 278 -10.35 30.32 35.55
CA ASP A 278 -10.36 31.79 35.69
C ASP A 278 -11.78 32.34 35.59
N SER A 279 -12.59 31.83 34.65
CA SER A 279 -14.00 32.21 34.49
C SER A 279 -14.82 31.85 35.73
N THR A 280 -14.56 30.69 36.33
CA THR A 280 -15.24 30.27 37.57
C THR A 280 -14.88 31.21 38.72
N GLN A 281 -13.61 31.62 38.83
CA GLN A 281 -13.18 32.59 39.84
C GLN A 281 -13.76 33.98 39.59
N GLY A 282 -13.82 34.42 38.33
CA GLY A 282 -14.46 35.67 37.93
C GLY A 282 -15.95 35.68 38.27
N MET A 283 -16.66 34.58 38.03
CA MET A 283 -18.06 34.42 38.38
C MET A 283 -18.28 34.50 39.90
N GLN A 284 -17.39 33.91 40.71
CA GLN A 284 -17.46 34.05 42.17
C GLN A 284 -17.31 35.52 42.62
N ARG A 285 -16.40 36.29 42.03
CA ARG A 285 -16.26 37.73 42.31
C ARG A 285 -17.51 38.51 41.88
N GLN A 286 -18.02 38.24 40.67
CA GLN A 286 -19.24 38.88 40.17
C GLN A 286 -20.43 38.62 41.09
N THR A 287 -20.57 37.40 41.62
CA THR A 287 -21.61 37.06 42.59
C THR A 287 -21.46 37.89 43.87
N GLN A 288 -20.25 38.01 44.41
CA GLN A 288 -19.99 38.85 45.59
C GLN A 288 -20.30 40.33 45.35
N GLU A 289 -19.89 40.88 44.20
CA GLU A 289 -20.22 42.27 43.83
C GLU A 289 -21.74 42.45 43.68
N THR A 290 -22.44 41.46 43.14
CA THR A 290 -23.91 41.49 43.01
C THR A 290 -24.58 41.44 44.38
N GLU A 291 -24.09 40.64 45.33
CA GLU A 291 -24.56 40.61 46.72
C GLU A 291 -24.33 41.95 47.42
N GLN A 292 -23.18 42.59 47.20
CA GLN A 292 -22.88 43.93 47.71
C GLN A 292 -23.80 44.98 47.09
N ALA A 293 -24.03 44.93 45.78
CA ALA A 293 -24.95 45.82 45.09
C ALA A 293 -26.38 45.65 45.62
N ALA A 294 -26.85 44.41 45.82
CA ALA A 294 -28.14 44.13 46.43
C ALA A 294 -28.24 44.71 47.85
N THR A 295 -27.16 44.60 48.64
CA THR A 295 -27.07 45.22 49.97
C THR A 295 -27.13 46.74 49.89
N ALA A 296 -26.41 47.36 48.95
CA ALA A 296 -26.44 48.80 48.72
C ALA A 296 -27.83 49.28 48.26
N VAL A 297 -28.52 48.53 47.40
CA VAL A 297 -29.90 48.81 46.99
C VAL A 297 -30.86 48.74 48.19
N ASN A 298 -30.69 47.75 49.08
CA ASN A 298 -31.47 47.69 50.32
C ASN A 298 -31.20 48.91 51.22
N GLN A 299 -29.94 49.33 51.39
CA GLN A 299 -29.59 50.53 52.15
C GLN A 299 -30.14 51.81 51.49
N MET A 300 -30.05 51.93 50.17
CA MET A 300 -30.63 53.05 49.42
C MET A 300 -32.15 53.10 49.57
N THR A 301 -32.82 51.95 49.54
CA THR A 301 -34.27 51.87 49.74
C THR A 301 -34.65 52.38 51.14
N ALA A 302 -33.91 51.97 52.17
CA ALA A 302 -34.10 52.47 53.53
C ALA A 302 -33.88 54.00 53.63
N ALA A 303 -32.83 54.52 52.97
CA ALA A 303 -32.55 55.96 52.92
C ALA A 303 -33.65 56.73 52.17
N ILE A 304 -34.17 56.20 51.06
CA ILE A 304 -35.29 56.79 50.32
C ILE A 304 -36.55 56.82 51.18
N GLU A 305 -36.85 55.74 51.91
CA GLU A 305 -37.97 55.74 52.87
C GLU A 305 -37.77 56.78 53.98
N GLU A 306 -36.55 56.95 54.48
CA GLU A 306 -36.24 57.97 55.48
C GLU A 306 -36.42 59.39 54.92
N VAL A 307 -35.93 59.65 53.71
CA VAL A 307 -36.15 60.93 53.01
C VAL A 307 -37.64 61.18 52.77
N ALA A 308 -38.40 60.16 52.37
CA ALA A 308 -39.85 60.28 52.19
C ALA A 308 -40.57 60.59 53.52
N ARG A 309 -40.20 59.91 54.61
CA ARG A 309 -40.70 60.22 55.97
C ARG A 309 -40.36 61.64 56.39
N ASN A 310 -39.13 62.10 56.15
CA ASN A 310 -38.69 63.45 56.44
C ASN A 310 -39.42 64.50 55.60
N ALA A 311 -39.70 64.22 54.32
CA ALA A 311 -40.48 65.11 53.45
C ALA A 311 -41.93 65.25 53.93
N VAL A 312 -42.56 64.14 54.35
CA VAL A 312 -43.91 64.17 54.95
C VAL A 312 -43.91 64.95 56.27
N ALA A 313 -42.90 64.74 57.12
CA ALA A 313 -42.75 65.49 58.38
C ALA A 313 -42.50 66.99 58.15
N ALA A 314 -41.68 67.36 57.16
CA ALA A 314 -41.44 68.75 56.79
C ALA A 314 -42.71 69.41 56.23
N SER A 315 -43.47 68.70 55.39
CA SER A 315 -44.75 69.17 54.85
C SER A 315 -45.78 69.43 55.96
N SER A 316 -45.92 68.50 56.92
CA SER A 316 -46.83 68.69 58.05
C SER A 316 -46.40 69.83 58.97
N SER A 317 -45.10 69.99 59.21
CA SER A 317 -44.54 71.11 59.97
C SER A 317 -44.77 72.45 59.28
N THR A 318 -44.63 72.50 57.95
CA THR A 318 -44.91 73.68 57.13
C THR A 318 -46.39 74.07 57.20
N GLN A 319 -47.31 73.11 57.11
CA GLN A 319 -48.76 73.35 57.33
C GLN A 319 -49.05 73.90 58.74
N ALA A 320 -48.36 73.40 59.76
CA ALA A 320 -48.50 73.91 61.13
C ALA A 320 -47.98 75.36 61.27
N CYS A 321 -46.86 75.69 60.61
CA CYS A 321 -46.35 77.05 60.54
C CYS A 321 -47.31 77.99 59.81
N GLU A 322 -47.87 77.57 58.67
CA GLU A 322 -48.85 78.34 57.90
C GLU A 322 -50.11 78.64 58.73
N LYS A 323 -50.62 77.64 59.47
CA LYS A 323 -51.74 77.83 60.40
C LYS A 323 -51.41 78.82 61.53
N SER A 324 -50.20 78.76 62.07
CA SER A 324 -49.74 79.71 63.10
C SER A 324 -49.57 81.12 62.55
N ALA A 325 -49.02 81.26 61.34
CA ALA A 325 -48.89 82.53 60.65
C ALA A 325 -50.27 83.15 60.36
N GLN A 326 -51.26 82.35 59.94
CA GLN A 326 -52.64 82.80 59.76
C GLN A 326 -53.25 83.30 61.07
N THR A 327 -53.07 82.55 62.16
CA THR A 327 -53.52 82.96 63.49
C THR A 327 -52.85 84.27 63.94
N GLY A 328 -51.56 84.42 63.67
CA GLY A 328 -50.83 85.66 63.90
C GLY A 328 -51.35 86.82 63.07
N GLN A 329 -51.67 86.59 61.80
CA GLN A 329 -52.26 87.58 60.90
C GLN A 329 -53.63 88.06 61.40
N ASP A 330 -54.48 87.14 61.87
CA ASP A 330 -55.79 87.47 62.46
C ASP A 330 -55.62 88.34 63.73
N CYS A 331 -54.64 88.02 64.59
CA CYS A 331 -54.32 88.80 65.77
C CYS A 331 -53.84 90.23 65.44
N VAL A 332 -52.99 90.37 64.41
CA VAL A 332 -52.57 91.69 63.90
C VAL A 332 -53.77 92.46 63.35
N GLY A 333 -54.66 91.79 62.61
CA GLY A 333 -55.92 92.37 62.13
C GLY A 333 -56.80 92.90 63.28
N GLN A 334 -56.99 92.12 64.34
CA GLN A 334 -57.70 92.56 65.55
C GLN A 334 -57.02 93.75 66.23
N THR A 335 -55.68 93.78 66.24
CA THR A 335 -54.90 94.87 66.81
C THR A 335 -55.09 96.18 66.02
N ILE A 336 -55.13 96.12 64.69
CA ILE A 336 -55.42 97.29 63.84
C ILE A 336 -56.82 97.82 64.16
N THR A 337 -57.83 96.96 64.23
CA THR A 337 -59.20 97.38 64.59
C THR A 337 -59.27 98.03 65.98
N ALA A 338 -58.52 97.51 66.95
CA ALA A 338 -58.42 98.11 68.28
C ALA A 338 -57.73 99.49 68.25
N LEU A 339 -56.69 99.66 67.42
CA LEU A 339 -56.00 100.93 67.22
C LEU A 339 -56.88 101.98 66.51
N GLU A 340 -57.70 101.59 65.53
CA GLU A 340 -58.69 102.49 64.90
C GLU A 340 -59.71 102.98 65.93
N LYS A 341 -60.20 102.07 66.79
CA LYS A 341 -61.10 102.41 67.90
C LYS A 341 -60.44 103.36 68.89
N LEU A 342 -59.16 103.15 69.19
CA LEU A 342 -58.38 104.02 70.06
C LEU A 342 -58.21 105.42 69.44
N SER A 343 -57.89 105.50 68.14
CA SER A 343 -57.77 106.77 67.41
C SER A 343 -59.07 107.57 67.47
N HIS A 344 -60.23 106.92 67.23
CA HIS A 344 -61.53 107.55 67.37
C HIS A 344 -61.81 108.06 68.79
N THR A 345 -61.36 107.32 69.80
CA THR A 345 -61.51 107.72 71.20
C THR A 345 -60.64 108.94 71.53
N VAL A 346 -59.39 108.97 71.03
CA VAL A 346 -58.48 110.12 71.20
C VAL A 346 -59.04 111.37 70.53
N ASP A 347 -59.59 111.26 69.32
CA ASP A 347 -60.23 112.38 68.59
C ASP A 347 -61.45 112.94 69.35
N ARG A 348 -62.30 112.05 69.88
CA ARG A 348 -63.43 112.41 70.74
C ARG A 348 -63.00 113.07 72.06
N THR A 349 -61.85 112.67 72.58
CA THR A 349 -61.29 113.29 73.80
C THR A 349 -60.75 114.69 73.49
N GLY A 350 -60.16 114.90 72.31
CA GLY A 350 -59.72 116.22 71.84
C GLY A 350 -60.85 117.24 71.75
N THR A 351 -62.01 116.82 71.23
CA THR A 351 -63.21 117.68 71.15
C THR A 351 -63.81 118.02 72.53
N GLU A 352 -63.80 117.08 73.49
CA GLU A 352 -64.23 117.37 74.87
C GLU A 352 -63.30 118.36 75.59
N VAL A 353 -61.98 118.28 75.36
CA VAL A 353 -61.00 119.21 75.94
C VAL A 353 -61.14 120.62 75.35
N GLU A 354 -61.43 120.75 74.05
CA GLU A 354 -61.72 122.02 73.41
C GLU A 354 -63.03 122.66 73.92
N GLY A 355 -64.05 121.82 74.21
CA GLY A 355 -65.26 122.25 74.92
C GLY A 355 -64.98 122.77 76.33
N LEU A 356 -64.09 122.11 77.07
CA LEU A 356 -63.69 122.52 78.42
C LEU A 356 -62.92 123.85 78.42
N ALA A 357 -62.09 124.09 77.41
CA ALA A 357 -61.36 125.36 77.23
C ALA A 357 -62.32 126.55 77.04
N ASN A 358 -63.38 126.39 76.25
CA ASN A 358 -64.40 127.41 76.06
C ASN A 358 -65.21 127.69 77.35
N GLN A 359 -65.48 126.65 78.15
CA GLN A 359 -66.16 126.80 79.44
C GLN A 359 -65.30 127.57 80.45
N ALA A 360 -63.99 127.33 80.49
CA ALA A 360 -63.06 128.06 81.35
C ALA A 360 -62.96 129.55 81.00
N GLN A 361 -63.04 129.90 79.71
CA GLN A 361 -63.06 131.30 79.27
C GLN A 361 -64.37 132.03 79.60
N SER A 362 -65.49 131.29 79.65
CA SER A 362 -66.77 131.81 80.15
C SER A 362 -66.72 132.10 81.65
N ILE A 363 -65.99 131.29 82.44
CA ILE A 363 -65.75 131.54 83.87
C ILE A 363 -64.88 132.79 84.07
N ALA A 364 -63.85 133.02 83.24
CA ALA A 364 -63.03 134.24 83.30
C ALA A 364 -63.87 135.52 83.12
N LYS A 365 -64.87 135.51 82.22
CA LYS A 365 -65.83 136.63 82.04
C LYS A 365 -66.68 136.90 83.28
N VAL A 366 -67.07 135.87 84.03
CA VAL A 366 -67.85 136.03 85.28
C VAL A 366 -66.99 136.60 86.40
N VAL A 367 -65.70 136.22 86.47
CA VAL A 367 -64.75 136.74 87.47
C VAL A 367 -64.45 138.23 87.25
N ASP A 368 -64.40 138.71 86.00
CA ASP A 368 -64.24 140.15 85.70
C ASP A 368 -65.44 140.99 86.17
N VAL A 369 -66.66 140.45 86.13
CA VAL A 369 -67.86 141.13 86.67
C VAL A 369 -67.84 141.18 88.20
N ILE A 370 -67.33 140.13 88.86
CA ILE A 370 -67.18 140.10 90.33
C ILE A 370 -66.13 141.11 90.80
N ARG A 371 -65.07 141.34 90.00
CA ARG A 371 -64.04 142.34 90.29
C ARG A 371 -64.55 143.78 90.16
N ALA A 372 -65.57 144.04 89.34
CA ALA A 372 -66.16 145.37 89.15
C ALA A 372 -67.16 145.80 90.26
N ILE A 373 -67.71 144.87 91.06
CA ILE A 373 -68.70 145.19 92.10
C ILE A 373 -68.07 145.35 93.50
N ALA A 374 -66.84 144.85 93.71
CA ALA A 374 -66.14 144.91 95.00
C ALA A 374 -65.33 146.21 95.26
N GLU A 375 -65.33 147.18 94.35
CA GLU A 375 -64.51 148.40 94.43
C GLU A 375 -65.24 149.62 95.06
N GLN A 376 -66.42 149.43 95.65
CA GLN A 376 -67.18 150.52 96.29
C GLN A 376 -67.63 150.25 97.74
N THR A 377 -66.68 149.84 98.60
CA THR A 377 -66.79 150.07 100.05
C THR A 377 -65.40 150.24 100.71
N ASN A 378 -64.95 151.50 100.86
CA ASN A 378 -64.36 152.13 102.05
C ASN A 378 -63.14 151.50 102.84
N GLN A 379 -62.15 152.36 103.14
CA GLN A 379 -60.91 152.24 103.98
C GLN A 379 -61.11 151.72 105.45
N PRO A 380 -60.11 151.49 106.37
CA PRO A 380 -58.63 151.18 106.36
C PRO A 380 -58.13 150.04 107.35
N ALA A 381 -56.78 149.77 107.38
CA ALA A 381 -55.86 149.21 108.43
C ALA A 381 -56.04 147.76 109.01
N GLY A 382 -55.06 146.93 109.42
CA GLY A 382 -53.58 146.92 109.51
C GLY A 382 -53.06 145.71 110.37
N ALA A 383 -51.79 145.27 110.16
CA ALA A 383 -50.88 144.47 111.04
C ALA A 383 -51.17 142.95 111.29
N GLN A 384 -50.27 141.96 111.46
CA GLN A 384 -48.80 141.79 111.57
C GLN A 384 -48.42 140.26 111.50
N ARG A 385 -47.25 139.92 110.88
CA ARG A 385 -46.25 138.80 110.97
C ARG A 385 -46.49 137.51 111.84
N ARG A 386 -45.90 136.30 111.62
CA ARG A 386 -44.47 135.89 111.37
C ARG A 386 -44.30 134.34 111.16
N HIS A 387 -43.25 133.92 110.40
CA HIS A 387 -42.40 132.68 110.44
C HIS A 387 -42.96 131.26 110.13
N ARG A 388 -42.25 130.22 109.65
CA ARG A 388 -40.90 129.92 109.05
C ARG A 388 -40.81 128.37 108.87
N SER A 389 -40.26 127.82 107.76
CA SER A 389 -39.46 126.56 107.71
C SER A 389 -39.08 126.13 106.28
N GLY A 390 -37.95 125.45 106.12
CA GLY A 390 -37.45 124.81 104.89
C GLY A 390 -36.26 123.89 105.18
N ALA A 391 -36.00 122.88 104.33
CA ALA A 391 -34.73 122.14 104.15
C ALA A 391 -34.86 121.00 103.11
N GLY A 392 -33.77 120.67 102.38
CA GLY A 392 -33.58 119.40 101.64
C GLY A 392 -32.60 119.48 100.44
N TRP A 393 -31.48 118.75 100.48
CA TRP A 393 -30.33 118.78 99.53
C TRP A 393 -29.97 117.37 98.95
N ARG A 394 -29.43 117.38 97.70
CA ARG A 394 -28.43 116.55 96.92
C ARG A 394 -27.96 115.15 97.41
N THR A 395 -27.46 114.18 96.60
CA THR A 395 -26.34 114.12 95.61
C THR A 395 -26.22 112.76 94.85
N GLY A 396 -25.61 112.69 93.63
CA GLY A 396 -24.59 111.66 93.26
C GLY A 396 -24.90 110.48 92.27
N PRO A 397 -23.89 109.87 91.57
CA PRO A 397 -23.84 109.74 90.07
C PRO A 397 -23.42 108.37 89.42
N TRP A 398 -23.23 108.36 88.07
CA TRP A 398 -22.49 107.42 87.13
C TRP A 398 -23.28 106.23 86.50
N VAL A 399 -23.14 105.75 85.23
CA VAL A 399 -22.47 106.14 83.95
C VAL A 399 -22.89 105.21 82.77
N CYS A 400 -22.71 105.67 81.51
CA CYS A 400 -22.65 104.99 80.17
C CYS A 400 -23.89 104.22 79.65
N GLY A 401 -24.40 104.36 78.41
CA GLY A 401 -23.82 104.63 77.06
C GLY A 401 -24.00 103.35 76.21
N GLY A 402 -24.39 103.28 74.93
CA GLY A 402 -24.71 104.20 73.84
C GLY A 402 -24.57 103.42 72.50
N CYS A 403 -25.34 103.81 71.47
CA CYS A 403 -25.13 103.59 70.01
C CYS A 403 -25.11 102.14 69.44
N ARG A 404 -25.66 101.85 68.27
CA ARG A 404 -26.17 102.68 67.16
C ARG A 404 -27.18 101.91 66.33
#